data_AF-A0A8B8N3D4-F1
#
_entry.id   AF-A0A8B8N3D4-F1
#
_cell.length_a   1.000
_cell.length_b   1.000
_cell.length_c   1.000
_cell.angle_alpha   90.00
_cell.angle_beta   90.00
_cell.angle_gamma   90.00
#
_symmetry.space_group_name_H-M   'P 1'
#
loop_
_entity.id
_entity.type
_entity.pdbx_description
1 polymer ?
#
loop_
_entity_poly.entity_id
_entity_poly.type
_entity_poly.pdbx_seq_one_letter_code
_entity_poly.pdbx_strand_id
1 'polypeptide(L)'
;MQGAMKTFAVDETSVSGYIYHHLLGHEVELQMVRNTLPCRFGAPGLPELNASQVFAVKSVLQKPVSLIQGPPGTGKTVTSAAIVHQKTLC
;
A
#
# COMPACT_ATOMS: atom_id res chain seq x y z
N MET A 1 -17.82 4.57 -13.25
CA MET A 1 -17.62 5.37 -12.02
C MET A 1 -18.86 5.40 -11.12
N GLN A 2 -20.06 5.75 -11.63
CA GLN A 2 -21.27 5.87 -10.80
C GLN A 2 -21.58 4.65 -9.92
N GLY A 3 -21.43 3.43 -10.45
CA GLY A 3 -21.61 2.20 -9.68
C GLY A 3 -20.71 2.12 -8.44
N ALA A 4 -19.39 2.36 -8.61
CA ALA A 4 -18.44 2.33 -7.50
C ALA A 4 -18.71 3.41 -6.44
N MET A 5 -19.17 4.60 -6.86
CA MET A 5 -19.56 5.66 -5.92
C MET A 5 -20.81 5.29 -5.14
N LYS A 6 -21.80 4.66 -5.78
CA LYS A 6 -22.98 4.14 -5.09
C LYS A 6 -22.60 3.05 -4.09
N THR A 7 -21.73 2.12 -4.46
CA THR A 7 -21.23 1.08 -3.55
C THR A 7 -20.50 1.70 -2.36
N PHE A 8 -19.58 2.64 -2.58
CA PHE A 8 -18.87 3.33 -1.51
C PHE A 8 -19.79 4.11 -0.56
N ALA A 9 -20.90 4.66 -1.07
CA ALA A 9 -21.85 5.44 -0.27
C ALA A 9 -22.89 4.60 0.48
N VAL A 10 -23.26 3.42 -0.02
CA VAL A 10 -24.39 2.63 0.50
C VAL A 10 -23.93 1.34 1.20
N ASP A 11 -22.80 0.76 0.79
CA ASP A 11 -22.25 -0.46 1.39
C ASP A 11 -21.09 -0.13 2.33
N GLU A 12 -21.40 -0.10 3.63
CA GLU A 12 -20.43 0.16 4.71
C GLU A 12 -19.33 -0.92 4.81
N THR A 13 -19.48 -2.07 4.15
CA THR A 13 -18.49 -3.15 4.12
C THR A 13 -17.55 -3.09 2.93
N SER A 14 -17.78 -2.16 1.99
CA SER A 14 -16.99 -2.04 0.75
C SER A 14 -15.53 -1.65 0.98
N VAL A 15 -15.22 -0.97 2.10
CA VAL A 15 -13.87 -0.65 2.58
C VAL A 15 -13.83 -0.74 4.10
N SER A 16 -12.65 -0.78 4.71
CA SER A 16 -12.54 -0.68 6.17
C SER A 16 -12.93 0.72 6.65
N GLY A 17 -13.43 0.82 7.89
CA GLY A 17 -13.80 2.11 8.49
C GLY A 17 -12.65 3.13 8.51
N TYR A 18 -11.42 2.67 8.71
CA TYR A 18 -10.23 3.52 8.61
C TYR A 18 -10.10 4.15 7.21
N ILE A 19 -10.19 3.34 6.15
CA ILE A 19 -10.08 3.83 4.76
C ILE A 19 -11.24 4.77 4.44
N TYR A 20 -12.47 4.43 4.86
CA TYR A 20 -13.66 5.28 4.65
C TYR A 20 -13.45 6.69 5.21
N HIS A 21 -13.12 6.80 6.51
CA HIS A 21 -12.91 8.09 7.16
C HIS A 21 -11.69 8.83 6.63
N HIS A 22 -10.61 8.12 6.32
CA HIS A 22 -9.41 8.72 5.74
C HIS A 22 -9.67 9.34 4.35
N LEU A 23 -10.45 8.66 3.49
CA LEU A 23 -10.81 9.17 2.16
C LEU A 23 -11.76 10.37 2.21
N LEU A 24 -12.60 10.48 3.25
CA LEU A 24 -13.50 11.63 3.47
C LEU A 24 -12.81 12.82 4.15
N GLY A 25 -11.52 12.70 4.49
CA GLY A 25 -10.77 13.77 5.14
C GLY A 25 -11.09 13.96 6.63
N HIS A 26 -11.70 12.96 7.28
CA HIS A 26 -11.90 12.98 8.72
C HIS A 26 -10.56 12.73 9.43
N GLU A 27 -10.39 13.30 10.63
CA GLU A 27 -9.25 12.96 11.49
C GLU A 27 -9.38 11.52 11.98
N VAL A 28 -8.36 10.71 11.69
CA VAL A 28 -8.27 9.30 12.07
C VAL A 28 -6.93 9.03 12.75
N GLU A 29 -6.94 8.27 13.84
CA GLU A 29 -5.70 7.84 14.48
C GLU A 29 -4.92 6.90 13.56
N LEU A 30 -3.60 7.10 13.47
CA LEU A 30 -2.73 6.27 12.62
C LEU A 30 -2.79 4.81 13.05
N GLN A 31 -3.36 3.95 12.18
CA GLN A 31 -3.35 2.52 12.38
C GLN A 31 -2.11 1.89 11.74
N MET A 32 -1.41 1.05 12.50
CA MET A 32 -0.35 0.19 11.98
C MET A 32 -0.91 -1.20 11.69
N VAL A 33 -0.61 -1.71 10.50
CA VAL A 33 -0.87 -3.10 10.14
C VAL A 33 0.16 -3.96 10.85
N ARG A 34 -0.31 -4.91 11.68
CA ARG A 34 0.57 -5.89 12.33
C ARG A 34 0.92 -7.00 11.35
N ASN A 35 2.20 -7.12 11.02
CA ASN A 35 2.73 -8.21 10.20
C ASN A 35 4.19 -8.51 10.55
N THR A 36 4.61 -9.74 10.26
CA THR A 36 6.03 -10.10 10.29
C THR A 36 6.69 -9.58 9.02
N LEU A 37 7.64 -8.65 9.18
CA LEU A 37 8.38 -8.12 8.05
C LEU A 37 9.41 -9.14 7.54
N PRO A 38 9.56 -9.30 6.22
CA PRO A 38 10.55 -10.19 5.64
C PRO A 38 11.98 -9.65 5.85
N CYS A 39 12.97 -10.54 5.90
CA CYS A 39 14.38 -10.14 5.95
C CYS A 39 14.86 -9.51 4.64
N ARG A 40 14.18 -9.77 3.51
CA ARG A 40 14.48 -9.22 2.18
C ARG A 40 13.20 -8.74 1.51
N PHE A 41 13.22 -7.53 0.97
CA PHE A 41 12.04 -6.90 0.35
C PHE A 41 11.99 -7.04 -1.18
N GLY A 42 13.06 -7.52 -1.83
CA GLY A 42 13.07 -7.77 -3.27
C GLY A 42 12.16 -8.94 -3.68
N ALA A 43 11.83 -9.01 -4.96
CA ALA A 43 11.10 -10.13 -5.55
C ALA A 43 11.96 -10.87 -6.58
N PRO A 44 11.80 -12.19 -6.75
CA PRO A 44 12.52 -12.97 -7.76
C PRO A 44 12.33 -12.41 -9.16
N GLY A 45 13.42 -12.34 -9.94
CA GLY A 45 13.39 -11.87 -11.32
C GLY A 45 13.29 -10.34 -11.49
N LEU A 46 13.26 -9.56 -10.40
CA LEU A 46 13.30 -8.10 -10.45
C LEU A 46 14.69 -7.56 -10.08
N PRO A 47 15.04 -6.34 -10.52
CA PRO A 47 16.23 -5.64 -10.06
C PRO A 47 16.24 -5.48 -8.54
N GLU A 48 17.45 -5.41 -7.97
CA GLU A 48 17.61 -5.13 -6.55
C GLU A 48 17.04 -3.74 -6.20
N LEU A 49 16.32 -3.69 -5.08
CA LEU A 49 15.74 -2.46 -4.59
C LEU A 49 16.81 -1.58 -3.94
N ASN A 50 16.83 -0.30 -4.27
CA ASN A 50 17.66 0.66 -3.55
C ASN A 50 17.02 1.03 -2.19
N ALA A 51 17.74 1.81 -1.38
CA ALA A 51 17.30 2.17 -0.03
C ALA A 51 15.93 2.86 0.03
N SER A 52 15.62 3.77 -0.90
CA SER A 52 14.34 4.49 -0.90
C SER A 52 13.17 3.58 -1.31
N GLN A 53 13.42 2.65 -2.23
CA GLN A 53 12.44 1.63 -2.63
C GLN A 53 12.20 0.63 -1.50
N VAL A 54 13.25 0.15 -0.82
CA VAL A 54 13.12 -0.72 0.37
C VAL A 54 12.30 -0.03 1.46
N PHE A 55 12.57 1.25 1.72
CA PHE A 55 11.78 2.04 2.67
C PHE A 55 10.31 2.14 2.24
N ALA A 56 10.04 2.36 0.96
CA ALA A 56 8.67 2.39 0.43
C ALA A 56 7.96 1.04 0.64
N VAL A 57 8.59 -0.10 0.30
CA VAL A 57 8.00 -1.43 0.53
C VAL A 57 7.70 -1.64 2.01
N LYS A 58 8.67 -1.37 2.90
CA LYS A 58 8.49 -1.51 4.34
C LYS A 58 7.34 -0.65 4.86
N SER A 59 7.26 0.61 4.44
CA SER A 59 6.21 1.53 4.90
C SER A 59 4.82 1.08 4.46
N VAL A 60 4.68 0.61 3.22
CA VAL A 60 3.41 0.11 2.66
C VAL A 60 2.94 -1.16 3.35
N LEU A 61 3.87 -2.03 3.76
CA LEU A 61 3.51 -3.25 4.49
C LEU A 61 2.91 -2.95 5.86
N GLN A 62 3.25 -1.81 6.47
CA GLN A 62 2.84 -1.45 7.84
C GLN A 62 1.70 -0.43 7.91
N LYS A 63 1.23 0.10 6.78
CA LYS A 63 0.16 1.11 6.73
C LYS A 63 -1.06 0.59 5.96
N PRO A 64 -2.28 0.90 6.41
CA PRO A 64 -3.51 0.54 5.70
C PRO A 64 -3.66 1.29 4.36
N VAL A 65 -3.12 2.52 4.27
CA VAL A 65 -3.09 3.34 3.06
C VAL A 65 -1.69 3.93 2.90
N SER A 66 -1.18 3.99 1.68
CA SER A 66 0.12 4.58 1.37
C SER A 66 0.12 5.22 0.00
N LEU A 67 0.78 6.38 -0.12
CA LEU A 67 1.03 7.05 -1.38
C LEU A 67 2.52 6.93 -1.72
N ILE A 68 2.84 6.39 -2.89
CA ILE A 68 4.21 6.30 -3.40
C ILE A 68 4.34 7.24 -4.59
N GLN A 69 5.33 8.13 -4.52
CA GLN A 69 5.63 9.09 -5.58
C GLN A 69 7.09 8.94 -6.03
N GLY A 70 7.34 9.16 -7.31
CA GLY A 70 8.69 9.24 -7.85
C GLY A 70 8.71 9.77 -9.30
N PRO A 71 9.75 10.50 -9.71
CA PRO A 71 9.96 10.92 -11.10
C PRO A 71 9.93 9.77 -12.13
N PRO A 72 9.92 10.07 -13.44
CA PRO A 72 10.15 9.07 -14.48
C PRO A 72 11.47 8.31 -14.24
N GLY A 73 11.48 7.00 -14.47
CA GLY A 73 12.68 6.16 -14.30
C GLY A 73 13.02 5.72 -12.87
N THR A 74 12.30 6.16 -11.83
CA THR A 74 12.65 5.81 -10.42
C THR A 74 12.17 4.43 -9.94
N GLY A 75 11.82 3.53 -10.87
CA GLY A 75 11.45 2.15 -10.51
C GLY A 75 10.14 2.00 -9.72
N LYS A 76 9.15 2.89 -9.91
CA LYS A 76 7.83 2.77 -9.27
C LYS A 76 7.19 1.40 -9.51
N THR A 77 7.16 0.94 -10.76
CA THR A 77 6.60 -0.38 -11.13
C THR A 77 7.36 -1.54 -10.48
N VAL A 78 8.69 -1.47 -10.42
CA VAL A 78 9.52 -2.48 -9.75
C VAL A 78 9.21 -2.52 -8.25
N THR A 79 9.08 -1.35 -7.63
CA THR A 79 8.71 -1.21 -6.21
C THR A 79 7.31 -1.76 -5.94
N SER A 80 6.34 -1.46 -6.80
CA SER A 80 4.97 -1.99 -6.70
C SER A 80 4.91 -3.51 -6.85
N ALA A 81 5.67 -4.08 -7.79
CA ALA A 81 5.74 -5.53 -7.97
C ALA A 81 6.36 -6.22 -6.75
N ALA A 82 7.39 -5.62 -6.14
CA ALA A 82 7.94 -6.09 -4.88
C ALA A 82 6.91 -6.04 -3.74
N ILE A 83 6.12 -4.96 -3.61
CA ILE A 83 5.04 -4.84 -2.61
C ILE A 83 4.02 -5.98 -2.77
N VAL A 84 3.53 -6.22 -3.99
CA VAL A 84 2.56 -7.28 -4.26
C VAL A 84 3.13 -8.64 -3.87
N HIS A 85 4.38 -8.93 -4.27
CA HIS A 85 5.05 -10.16 -3.92
C HIS A 85 5.12 -10.39 -2.40
N GLN A 86 5.50 -9.37 -1.62
CA GLN A 86 5.54 -9.48 -0.17
C GLN A 86 4.15 -9.65 0.46
N LYS A 87 3.11 -8.96 -0.06
CA LYS A 87 1.72 -9.11 0.41
C LYS A 87 1.12 -10.48 0.12
N THR A 88 1.66 -11.23 -0.84
CA THR A 88 1.21 -12.59 -1.15
C THR A 88 1.90 -13.65 -0.27
N LEU A 89 3.13 -13.39 0.18
CA LEU A 89 3.97 -14.37 0.89
C LEU A 89 4.06 -14.18 2.41
N CYS A 90 3.63 -13.03 2.93
CA CYS A 90 3.54 -12.73 4.36
C CYS A 90 2.08 -12.76 4.82
#